data_AF-A0A1V5VDZ1-F1
#
_entry.id   AF-A0A1V5VDZ1-F1
#
_cell.length_a   1.000
_cell.length_b   1.000
_cell.length_c   1.000
_cell.angle_alpha   90.00
_cell.angle_beta   90.00
_cell.angle_gamma   90.00
#
_symmetry.space_group_name_H-M   'P 1'
#
loop_
_entity.id
_entity.type
_entity.pdbx_description
1 polymer ?
#
loop_
_entity_poly.entity_id
_entity_poly.type
_entity_poly.pdbx_seq_one_letter_code
_entity_poly.pdbx_strand_id
1 'polypeptide(L)'
;MKIRTILTALLVMLFATAVTFVSPTLTKQLGSAAFAADDWDDWDDWDEEEEEDAFGNIMETTFATIDKVDFIAPKAGAPADVSVKVTLVDEDGDAKIVSVKLVYFLKGDYKAGKEVELKGANGVYKGQIPGQPAGTKVDFVVRVEDSNGNVTSNAVAGGGAMIKAVPDIENSRDIVPADADLITLAAGYDNEYLYVDYSLAGKLNGGTLDPPYLQLYGIKITNPDTEQGEGLMVGKLWINLPLATDKEVQNKFLPMLMDQGAEYVEKIGKDKIEHVMKTGMMVLDIQKLMGGNIMEGMLFAAEPTGKADGGKFSGKIKRAPLGDNPSGYLRIITLTAANASIDSFMPIPLNCSNFLTIYTNSFGYTVQ
;
A
#
# COMPACT_ATOMS: atom_id res chain seq x y z
N MET A 1 22.30 16.33 10.11
CA MET A 1 22.03 17.16 8.92
C MET A 1 21.78 16.26 7.71
N LYS A 2 20.83 15.34 7.89
CA LYS A 2 20.76 14.01 7.28
C LYS A 2 19.30 13.79 6.90
N ILE A 3 19.01 13.17 5.75
CA ILE A 3 17.69 12.67 5.32
C ILE A 3 16.64 13.77 4.98
N ARG A 4 16.61 14.90 5.68
CA ARG A 4 15.60 15.98 5.53
C ARG A 4 15.66 16.82 4.24
N THR A 5 16.75 16.81 3.47
CA THR A 5 16.87 17.56 2.19
C THR A 5 16.46 16.73 0.96
N ILE A 6 16.43 15.40 1.10
CA ILE A 6 16.21 14.45 -0.01
C ILE A 6 14.70 14.20 -0.23
N LEU A 7 13.89 14.36 0.82
CA LEU A 7 12.44 14.16 0.81
C LEU A 7 11.63 15.42 0.43
N THR A 8 12.07 16.62 0.85
CA THR A 8 11.49 17.91 0.39
C THR A 8 11.65 18.13 -1.12
N ALA A 9 12.72 17.58 -1.71
CA ALA A 9 12.98 17.62 -3.15
C ALA A 9 12.10 16.64 -3.95
N LEU A 10 11.63 15.54 -3.35
CA LEU A 10 10.94 14.47 -4.09
C LEU A 10 9.57 14.90 -4.61
N LEU A 11 8.93 15.91 -4.00
CA LEU A 11 7.63 16.41 -4.43
C LEU A 11 7.47 17.94 -4.44
N VAL A 12 8.50 18.75 -4.14
CA VAL A 12 8.67 20.04 -4.87
C VAL A 12 8.90 19.73 -6.36
N MET A 13 9.52 18.59 -6.70
CA MET A 13 9.70 18.11 -8.08
C MET A 13 8.44 17.49 -8.73
N LEU A 14 7.37 17.20 -8.00
CA LEU A 14 6.13 16.60 -8.53
C LEU A 14 4.90 17.51 -8.27
N PHE A 15 5.08 18.84 -8.48
CA PHE A 15 4.02 19.77 -8.89
C PHE A 15 3.30 20.66 -7.85
N ALA A 16 4.00 21.42 -6.97
CA ALA A 16 3.40 22.62 -6.32
C ALA A 16 4.37 23.66 -5.69
N THR A 17 4.48 24.81 -6.35
CA THR A 17 4.84 26.22 -6.02
C THR A 17 6.04 26.61 -5.13
N ALA A 18 6.98 27.31 -5.80
CA ALA A 18 7.67 28.52 -5.34
C ALA A 18 8.73 28.41 -4.24
N VAL A 19 9.90 27.87 -4.61
CA VAL A 19 11.12 28.58 -4.23
C VAL A 19 11.08 29.90 -5.02
N THR A 20 10.89 31.03 -4.33
CA THR A 20 10.86 32.44 -4.83
C THR A 20 9.50 33.08 -5.15
N PHE A 21 8.66 33.29 -4.14
CA PHE A 21 7.95 34.58 -4.00
C PHE A 21 7.97 35.07 -2.54
N VAL A 22 9.17 35.37 -2.04
CA VAL A 22 9.30 36.38 -0.98
C VAL A 22 9.96 37.58 -1.64
N SER A 23 9.15 38.58 -1.96
CA SER A 23 9.68 39.88 -2.36
C SER A 23 10.59 40.41 -1.23
N PRO A 24 11.61 41.25 -1.52
CA PRO A 24 12.50 41.83 -0.51
C PRO A 24 11.77 42.64 0.58
N THR A 25 10.46 42.81 0.46
CA THR A 25 9.61 43.58 1.37
C THR A 25 9.14 42.76 2.57
N LEU A 26 9.04 41.42 2.49
CA LEU A 26 8.66 40.59 3.65
C LEU A 26 9.84 40.29 4.59
N THR A 27 11.08 40.39 4.09
CA THR A 27 12.31 40.25 4.90
C THR A 27 12.42 41.31 6.00
N LYS A 28 11.67 42.42 5.87
CA LYS A 28 11.56 43.46 6.89
C LYS A 28 10.48 43.23 7.95
N GLN A 29 9.51 42.35 7.69
CA GLN A 29 8.45 42.02 8.64
C GLN A 29 8.74 40.75 9.45
N LEU A 30 9.67 39.90 8.97
CA LEU A 30 10.27 38.78 9.70
C LEU A 30 11.43 39.20 10.63
N GLY A 31 11.68 40.52 10.77
CA GLY A 31 12.75 41.10 11.59
C GLY A 31 12.59 40.97 13.12
N SER A 32 11.70 40.10 13.60
CA SER A 32 11.57 39.82 15.04
C SER A 32 10.87 38.49 15.37
N ALA A 33 10.81 37.53 14.44
CA ALA A 33 10.57 36.15 14.84
C ALA A 33 11.94 35.53 15.12
N ALA A 34 12.41 35.74 16.34
CA ALA A 34 13.50 34.94 16.87
C ALA A 34 13.11 33.47 16.65
N PHE A 35 13.89 32.80 15.81
CA PHE A 35 13.97 31.35 15.86
C PHE A 35 14.39 31.03 17.29
N ALA A 36 13.44 30.56 18.10
CA ALA A 36 13.80 29.81 19.29
C ALA A 36 14.51 28.56 18.77
N ALA A 37 15.84 28.64 18.79
CA ALA A 37 16.73 27.51 18.74
C ALA A 37 16.99 26.99 20.17
N ASP A 38 16.04 27.22 21.07
CA ASP A 38 15.98 26.67 22.42
C ASP A 38 14.64 25.93 22.51
N ASP A 39 14.64 24.77 23.16
CA ASP A 39 13.61 23.72 23.19
C ASP A 39 13.69 22.74 22.01
N TRP A 40 14.90 22.19 21.82
CA TRP A 40 15.10 20.82 21.34
C TRP A 40 14.86 19.78 22.46
N ASP A 41 14.29 20.20 23.60
CA ASP A 41 13.94 19.36 24.76
C ASP A 41 12.40 19.15 24.89
N ASP A 42 11.56 19.74 24.03
CA ASP A 42 10.11 19.47 23.96
C ASP A 42 9.78 18.20 23.13
N TRP A 43 10.67 17.21 23.17
CA TRP A 43 10.40 15.85 22.67
C TRP A 43 9.62 15.00 23.70
N ASP A 44 9.40 15.52 24.91
CA ASP A 44 8.82 14.79 26.04
C ASP A 44 7.29 14.98 26.18
N ASP A 45 6.67 15.89 25.43
CA ASP A 45 5.22 16.23 25.52
C ASP A 45 4.42 15.81 24.25
N TRP A 46 5.02 15.04 23.35
CA TRP A 46 4.30 14.30 22.31
C TRP A 46 3.96 12.92 22.88
N ASP A 47 2.70 12.73 23.29
CA ASP A 47 2.24 11.53 23.99
C ASP A 47 2.64 10.25 23.23
N GLU A 48 3.50 9.43 23.86
CA GLU A 48 4.05 8.16 23.33
C GLU A 48 2.95 7.16 22.86
N GLU A 49 1.68 7.35 23.27
CA GLU A 49 0.56 6.50 22.84
C GLU A 49 0.13 6.75 21.39
N GLU A 50 0.39 7.93 20.78
CA GLU A 50 0.01 8.22 19.38
C GLU A 50 1.10 7.84 18.35
N GLU A 51 2.35 7.61 18.79
CA GLU A 51 3.45 7.18 17.90
C GLU A 51 3.32 5.70 17.45
N GLU A 52 2.72 4.83 18.26
CA GLU A 52 2.67 3.39 17.99
C GLU A 52 1.77 3.02 16.80
N ASP A 53 0.68 3.75 16.57
CA ASP A 53 -0.35 3.34 15.60
C ASP A 53 0.06 3.51 14.13
N ALA A 54 0.78 4.58 13.79
CA ALA A 54 1.07 4.92 12.39
C ALA A 54 2.43 4.42 11.89
N PHE A 55 3.49 4.53 12.71
CA PHE A 55 4.83 4.09 12.34
C PHE A 55 5.13 2.65 12.80
N GLY A 56 4.57 2.22 13.93
CA GLY A 56 4.67 0.84 14.42
C GLY A 56 4.15 -0.15 13.38
N ASN A 57 2.94 0.09 12.87
CA ASN A 57 2.33 -0.71 11.79
C ASN A 57 3.15 -0.77 10.49
N ILE A 58 3.99 0.22 10.18
CA ILE A 58 4.80 0.19 8.95
C ILE A 58 6.09 -0.62 9.15
N MET A 59 6.63 -0.60 10.36
CA MET A 59 7.84 -1.31 10.74
C MET A 59 7.56 -2.73 11.22
N GLU A 60 6.30 -3.05 11.53
CA GLU A 60 5.91 -4.36 12.03
C GLU A 60 6.21 -5.47 11.01
N THR A 61 6.96 -6.46 11.47
CA THR A 61 7.35 -7.65 10.72
C THR A 61 6.50 -8.86 11.08
N THR A 62 5.42 -8.66 11.84
CA THR A 62 4.48 -9.70 12.26
C THR A 62 3.51 -10.08 11.13
N PHE A 63 3.47 -11.37 10.78
CA PHE A 63 2.51 -11.91 9.80
C PHE A 63 2.47 -13.43 9.88
N ALA A 64 1.33 -14.00 9.49
CA ALA A 64 1.21 -15.44 9.30
C ALA A 64 1.78 -15.89 7.94
N THR A 65 2.31 -17.11 7.88
CA THR A 65 2.64 -17.84 6.64
C THR A 65 1.72 -19.04 6.45
N ILE A 66 1.40 -19.35 5.19
CA ILE A 66 0.64 -20.56 4.83
C ILE A 66 1.63 -21.59 4.30
N ASP A 67 2.12 -22.44 5.20
CA ASP A 67 3.23 -23.35 4.89
C ASP A 67 2.79 -24.53 4.02
N LYS A 68 1.59 -25.05 4.29
CA LYS A 68 1.08 -26.25 3.62
C LYS A 68 -0.42 -26.31 3.62
N VAL A 69 -1.00 -26.74 2.50
CA VAL A 69 -2.41 -27.05 2.36
C VAL A 69 -2.56 -28.46 1.80
N ASP A 70 -3.14 -29.35 2.60
CA ASP A 70 -3.45 -30.74 2.24
C ASP A 70 -4.96 -30.89 2.04
N PHE A 71 -5.36 -31.52 0.95
CA PHE A 71 -6.76 -31.84 0.67
C PHE A 71 -6.87 -33.12 -0.17
N ILE A 72 -8.03 -33.77 -0.10
CA ILE A 72 -8.34 -34.94 -0.93
C ILE A 72 -9.61 -34.63 -1.73
N ALA A 73 -9.55 -34.84 -3.05
CA ALA A 73 -10.72 -34.70 -3.91
C ALA A 73 -11.81 -35.68 -3.45
N PRO A 74 -13.02 -35.22 -3.07
CA PRO A 74 -14.06 -36.08 -2.58
C PRO A 74 -14.80 -36.77 -3.73
N LYS A 75 -15.50 -37.85 -3.40
CA LYS A 75 -16.56 -38.41 -4.24
C LYS A 75 -17.76 -37.47 -4.28
N ALA A 76 -18.57 -37.57 -5.34
CA ALA A 76 -19.84 -36.86 -5.45
C ALA A 76 -20.68 -36.90 -4.16
N GLY A 77 -21.09 -35.72 -3.68
CA GLY A 77 -21.90 -35.55 -2.48
C GLY A 77 -21.15 -35.69 -1.15
N ALA A 78 -19.92 -36.20 -1.13
CA ALA A 78 -19.09 -36.26 0.08
C ALA A 78 -18.37 -34.91 0.31
N PRO A 79 -18.20 -34.47 1.57
CA PRO A 79 -17.41 -33.27 1.87
C PRO A 79 -15.91 -33.50 1.54
N ALA A 80 -15.21 -32.43 1.18
CA ALA A 80 -13.75 -32.45 1.02
C ALA A 80 -13.08 -32.02 2.33
N ASP A 81 -12.27 -32.90 2.91
CA ASP A 81 -11.42 -32.56 4.05
C ASP A 81 -10.24 -31.69 3.61
N VAL A 82 -10.03 -30.58 4.32
CA VAL A 82 -8.90 -29.68 4.12
C VAL A 82 -8.16 -29.50 5.43
N SER A 83 -6.83 -29.59 5.37
CA SER A 83 -5.92 -29.34 6.49
C SER A 83 -4.88 -28.30 6.07
N VAL A 84 -4.70 -27.28 6.89
CA VAL A 84 -3.78 -26.17 6.64
C VAL A 84 -2.77 -26.12 7.78
N LYS A 85 -1.48 -25.99 7.44
CA LYS A 85 -0.42 -25.63 8.37
C LYS A 85 -0.11 -24.14 8.22
N VAL A 86 -0.16 -23.43 9.34
CA VAL A 86 0.11 -22.00 9.46
C VAL A 86 1.21 -21.80 10.48
N THR A 87 2.18 -20.94 10.18
CA THR A 87 3.18 -20.46 11.13
C THR A 87 3.00 -18.96 11.31
N LEU A 88 3.14 -18.47 12.54
CA LEU A 88 3.16 -17.03 12.82
C LEU A 88 4.61 -16.58 12.91
N VAL A 89 4.99 -15.58 12.11
CA VAL A 89 6.25 -14.86 12.26
C VAL A 89 5.94 -13.65 13.13
N ASP A 90 6.55 -13.59 14.30
CA ASP A 90 6.34 -12.57 15.32
C ASP A 90 7.63 -12.49 16.16
N GLU A 91 8.28 -11.34 16.12
CA GLU A 91 9.56 -11.12 16.82
C GLU A 91 9.35 -10.84 18.32
N ASP A 92 8.22 -10.22 18.67
CA ASP A 92 7.90 -9.80 20.02
C ASP A 92 7.16 -10.91 20.81
N GLY A 93 6.45 -11.79 20.09
CA GLY A 93 5.82 -12.99 20.62
C GLY A 93 4.42 -12.78 21.22
N ASP A 94 3.86 -11.59 21.04
CA ASP A 94 2.56 -11.18 21.59
C ASP A 94 1.39 -11.45 20.64
N ALA A 95 1.67 -11.60 19.34
CA ALA A 95 0.66 -11.83 18.33
C ALA A 95 0.16 -13.27 18.31
N LYS A 96 -1.09 -13.44 17.89
CA LYS A 96 -1.77 -14.74 17.84
C LYS A 96 -2.62 -14.87 16.59
N ILE A 97 -2.75 -16.09 16.09
CA ILE A 97 -3.72 -16.38 15.02
C ILE A 97 -5.14 -16.26 15.59
N VAL A 98 -5.91 -15.31 15.07
CA VAL A 98 -7.30 -15.05 15.47
C VAL A 98 -8.27 -15.88 14.64
N SER A 99 -8.07 -15.96 13.33
CA SER A 99 -8.96 -16.75 12.47
C SER A 99 -8.23 -17.40 11.30
N VAL A 100 -8.69 -18.59 10.93
CA VAL A 100 -8.29 -19.26 9.70
C VAL A 100 -9.55 -19.64 8.94
N LYS A 101 -9.70 -19.11 7.74
CA LYS A 101 -10.85 -19.32 6.88
C LYS A 101 -10.42 -19.93 5.57
N LEU A 102 -11.27 -20.78 5.02
CA LEU A 102 -11.20 -21.25 3.65
C LEU A 102 -12.29 -20.57 2.84
N VAL A 103 -11.94 -19.99 1.70
CA VAL A 103 -12.90 -19.43 0.74
C VAL A 103 -12.89 -20.29 -0.51
N TYR A 104 -14.02 -20.92 -0.84
CA TYR A 104 -14.15 -21.75 -2.03
C TYR A 104 -15.11 -21.16 -3.06
N PHE A 105 -14.82 -21.46 -4.32
CA PHE A 105 -15.50 -20.96 -5.51
C PHE A 105 -15.95 -22.15 -6.34
N LEU A 106 -17.13 -22.04 -6.93
CA LEU A 106 -17.70 -23.10 -7.75
C LEU A 106 -17.70 -22.64 -9.21
N LYS A 107 -17.27 -23.52 -10.12
CA LYS A 107 -17.36 -23.31 -11.58
C LYS A 107 -16.70 -22.00 -12.06
N GLY A 108 -15.65 -21.53 -11.37
CA GLY A 108 -14.92 -20.32 -11.73
C GLY A 108 -15.64 -19.00 -11.44
N ASP A 109 -16.74 -19.01 -10.68
CA ASP A 109 -17.37 -17.77 -10.21
C ASP A 109 -16.62 -17.23 -8.99
N TYR A 110 -15.59 -16.44 -9.25
CA TYR A 110 -14.74 -15.86 -8.22
C TYR A 110 -15.36 -14.67 -7.48
N LYS A 111 -16.56 -14.22 -7.86
CA LYS A 111 -17.30 -13.18 -7.14
C LYS A 111 -18.22 -13.74 -6.06
N ALA A 112 -18.53 -15.04 -6.13
CA ALA A 112 -19.45 -15.74 -5.23
C ALA A 112 -18.72 -16.72 -4.29
N GLY A 113 -17.57 -16.30 -3.74
CA GLY A 113 -16.82 -17.09 -2.77
C GLY A 113 -17.63 -17.42 -1.52
N LYS A 114 -17.50 -18.66 -1.03
CA LYS A 114 -18.16 -19.15 0.18
C LYS A 114 -17.12 -19.44 1.25
N GLU A 115 -17.36 -18.96 2.46
CA GLU A 115 -16.43 -19.11 3.58
C GLU A 115 -16.73 -20.38 4.41
N VAL A 116 -15.66 -21.02 4.87
CA VAL A 116 -15.66 -22.09 5.87
C VAL A 116 -14.61 -21.73 6.90
N GLU A 117 -15.00 -21.65 8.17
CA GLU A 117 -14.05 -21.48 9.26
C GLU A 117 -13.30 -22.80 9.50
N LEU A 118 -11.97 -22.74 9.54
CA LEU A 118 -11.11 -23.87 9.87
C LEU A 118 -10.80 -23.84 11.37
N LYS A 119 -10.97 -24.97 12.04
CA LYS A 119 -10.75 -25.10 13.48
C LYS A 119 -9.49 -25.90 13.75
N GLY A 120 -8.70 -25.45 14.71
CA GLY A 120 -7.37 -26.00 14.94
C GLY A 120 -6.66 -25.38 16.12
N ALA A 121 -5.52 -25.97 16.46
CA ALA A 121 -4.60 -25.47 17.46
C ALA A 121 -3.17 -25.85 17.04
N ASN A 122 -2.17 -25.21 17.65
CA ASN A 122 -0.74 -25.49 17.40
C ASN A 122 -0.35 -25.43 15.92
N GLY A 123 -0.88 -24.43 15.20
CA GLY A 123 -0.54 -24.17 13.80
C GLY A 123 -1.18 -25.11 12.78
N VAL A 124 -2.08 -26.02 13.19
CA VAL A 124 -2.79 -26.92 12.26
C VAL A 124 -4.30 -26.72 12.36
N TYR A 125 -4.90 -26.33 11.24
CA TYR A 125 -6.32 -25.99 11.12
C TYR A 125 -7.01 -26.89 10.12
N LYS A 126 -8.22 -27.36 10.45
CA LYS A 126 -8.98 -28.31 9.63
C LYS A 126 -10.41 -27.86 9.44
N GLY A 127 -10.97 -28.22 8.30
CA GLY A 127 -12.37 -27.96 7.99
C GLY A 127 -12.80 -28.71 6.74
N GLN A 128 -14.05 -28.51 6.35
CA GLN A 128 -14.68 -29.27 5.28
C GLN A 128 -15.38 -28.35 4.29
N ILE A 129 -15.10 -28.54 3.00
CA ILE A 129 -15.93 -27.96 1.94
C ILE A 129 -17.16 -28.85 1.76
N PRO A 130 -18.39 -28.32 1.83
CA PRO A 130 -19.60 -29.11 1.64
C PRO A 130 -19.61 -29.87 0.31
N GLY A 131 -20.13 -31.09 0.32
CA GLY A 131 -20.13 -31.98 -0.84
C GLY A 131 -20.81 -31.38 -2.06
N GLN A 132 -20.20 -31.60 -3.23
CA GLN A 132 -20.67 -31.08 -4.51
C GLN A 132 -21.01 -32.22 -5.48
N PRO A 133 -21.81 -31.98 -6.54
CA PRO A 133 -22.06 -32.98 -7.58
C PRO A 133 -20.80 -33.39 -8.34
N ALA A 134 -20.79 -34.60 -8.90
CA ALA A 134 -19.72 -35.11 -9.76
C ALA A 134 -19.37 -34.12 -10.89
N GLY A 135 -18.08 -33.97 -11.19
CA GLY A 135 -17.59 -33.08 -12.23
C GLY A 135 -17.62 -31.58 -11.88
N THR A 136 -18.04 -31.20 -10.67
CA THR A 136 -17.96 -29.81 -10.21
C THR A 136 -16.50 -29.43 -10.00
N LYS A 137 -16.05 -28.37 -10.67
CA LYS A 137 -14.76 -27.72 -10.39
C LYS A 137 -14.89 -26.83 -9.17
N VAL A 138 -14.04 -27.08 -8.17
CA VAL A 138 -13.91 -26.28 -6.97
C VAL A 138 -12.50 -25.69 -6.95
N ASP A 139 -12.42 -24.37 -6.87
CA ASP A 139 -11.17 -23.65 -6.57
C ASP A 139 -11.32 -23.08 -5.16
N PHE A 140 -10.24 -23.00 -4.38
CA PHE A 140 -10.29 -22.43 -3.04
C PHE A 140 -8.97 -21.79 -2.62
N VAL A 141 -9.07 -20.92 -1.63
CA VAL A 141 -7.97 -20.21 -1.00
C VAL A 141 -8.10 -20.28 0.51
N VAL A 142 -6.99 -20.07 1.20
CA VAL A 142 -6.97 -19.93 2.66
C VAL A 142 -6.71 -18.46 3.00
N ARG A 143 -7.39 -17.94 4.01
CA ARG A 143 -7.19 -16.61 4.60
C ARG A 143 -6.91 -16.80 6.09
N VAL A 144 -5.83 -16.21 6.54
CA VAL A 144 -5.39 -16.20 7.94
C VAL A 144 -5.40 -14.76 8.42
N GLU A 145 -5.89 -14.56 9.63
CA GLU A 145 -5.93 -13.26 10.31
C GLU A 145 -5.27 -13.41 11.67
N ASP A 146 -4.36 -12.51 12.01
CA ASP A 146 -3.75 -12.43 13.33
C ASP A 146 -4.37 -11.35 14.20
N SER A 147 -3.90 -11.24 15.44
CA SER A 147 -4.39 -10.31 16.46
C SER A 147 -4.10 -8.84 16.16
N ASN A 148 -3.18 -8.59 15.23
CA ASN A 148 -2.77 -7.24 14.86
C ASN A 148 -3.54 -6.78 13.60
N GLY A 149 -4.51 -7.58 13.14
CA GLY A 149 -5.35 -7.27 11.98
C GLY A 149 -4.70 -7.61 10.64
N ASN A 150 -3.49 -8.17 10.63
CA ASN A 150 -2.82 -8.53 9.40
C ASN A 150 -3.47 -9.74 8.75
N VAL A 151 -3.54 -9.73 7.43
CA VAL A 151 -4.17 -10.79 6.64
C VAL A 151 -3.17 -11.44 5.71
N THR A 152 -3.08 -12.76 5.80
CA THR A 152 -2.31 -13.60 4.88
C THR A 152 -3.25 -14.50 4.10
N SER A 153 -3.20 -14.47 2.76
CA SER A 153 -4.09 -15.30 1.96
C SER A 153 -3.51 -15.78 0.64
N ASN A 154 -3.91 -16.97 0.20
CA ASN A 154 -3.75 -17.40 -1.19
C ASN A 154 -4.75 -16.64 -2.09
N ALA A 155 -4.42 -16.42 -3.37
CA ALA A 155 -5.36 -15.83 -4.32
C ALA A 155 -5.52 -16.66 -5.59
N VAL A 156 -6.76 -16.68 -6.08
CA VAL A 156 -7.04 -17.21 -7.42
C VAL A 156 -6.70 -16.14 -8.45
N ALA A 157 -5.94 -16.52 -9.48
CA ALA A 157 -5.61 -15.63 -10.58
C ALA A 157 -6.88 -15.21 -11.34
N GLY A 158 -7.07 -13.90 -11.50
CA GLY A 158 -8.21 -13.31 -12.20
C GLY A 158 -8.80 -12.18 -11.38
N GLY A 159 -8.64 -10.93 -11.84
CA GLY A 159 -8.90 -9.68 -11.12
C GLY A 159 -10.30 -9.44 -10.54
N GLY A 160 -11.19 -10.44 -10.52
CA GLY A 160 -12.43 -10.43 -9.74
C GLY A 160 -12.29 -10.95 -8.30
N ALA A 161 -11.26 -11.74 -7.99
CA ALA A 161 -11.03 -12.34 -6.68
C ALA A 161 -10.16 -11.43 -5.79
N MET A 162 -10.70 -10.32 -5.32
CA MET A 162 -9.96 -9.40 -4.44
C MET A 162 -9.97 -9.94 -3.01
N ILE A 163 -8.78 -10.18 -2.45
CA ILE A 163 -8.59 -10.49 -1.03
C ILE A 163 -8.67 -9.19 -0.25
N LYS A 164 -9.43 -9.18 0.84
CA LYS A 164 -9.59 -8.01 1.71
C LYS A 164 -8.73 -8.14 2.97
N ALA A 165 -8.02 -7.07 3.31
CA ALA A 165 -7.45 -6.87 4.63
C ALA A 165 -8.56 -6.76 5.68
N VAL A 166 -8.21 -6.79 6.97
CA VAL A 166 -9.14 -6.36 8.02
C VAL A 166 -9.40 -4.87 7.84
N PRO A 167 -10.67 -4.43 7.74
CA PRO A 167 -10.99 -3.02 7.67
C PRO A 167 -10.42 -2.28 8.88
N ASP A 168 -9.93 -1.08 8.65
CA ASP A 168 -9.51 -0.22 9.73
C ASP A 168 -10.73 0.27 10.53
N ILE A 169 -10.53 0.50 11.82
CA ILE A 169 -11.56 1.13 12.66
C ILE A 169 -11.42 2.63 12.44
N GLU A 170 -12.52 3.35 12.19
CA GLU A 170 -12.51 4.81 12.02
C GLU A 170 -12.19 5.52 13.35
N ASN A 171 -10.95 5.41 13.81
CA ASN A 171 -10.41 6.03 15.02
C ASN A 171 -9.34 7.08 14.69
N SER A 172 -8.82 7.12 13.46
CA SER A 172 -7.68 7.97 13.09
C SER A 172 -8.04 9.43 12.78
N ARG A 173 -9.28 9.88 13.06
CA ARG A 173 -9.67 11.30 12.86
C ARG A 173 -8.83 12.28 13.67
N ASP A 174 -8.25 11.80 14.77
CA ASP A 174 -7.37 12.57 15.62
C ASP A 174 -5.94 12.66 15.04
N ILE A 175 -5.59 11.75 14.12
CA ILE A 175 -4.28 11.65 13.45
C ILE A 175 -4.33 12.29 12.04
N VAL A 176 -5.26 11.87 11.18
CA VAL A 176 -5.43 12.37 9.81
C VAL A 176 -6.87 12.82 9.53
N PRO A 177 -7.07 13.80 8.62
CA PRO A 177 -8.40 14.15 8.13
C PRO A 177 -9.13 12.98 7.45
N ALA A 178 -10.46 12.98 7.44
CA ALA A 178 -11.27 11.87 6.92
C ALA A 178 -10.94 11.48 5.45
N ASP A 179 -10.55 12.45 4.64
CA ASP A 179 -10.11 12.29 3.25
C ASP A 179 -8.70 11.69 3.07
N ALA A 180 -7.97 11.51 4.17
CA ALA A 180 -6.78 10.69 4.27
C ALA A 180 -7.01 9.42 5.13
N ASP A 181 -8.09 9.34 5.89
CA ASP A 181 -8.38 8.20 6.77
C ASP A 181 -8.74 6.93 5.99
N LEU A 182 -7.90 5.89 6.07
CA LEU A 182 -8.08 4.62 5.36
C LEU A 182 -9.13 3.74 6.05
N ILE A 183 -9.96 3.06 5.27
CA ILE A 183 -11.02 2.19 5.80
C ILE A 183 -10.87 0.76 5.29
N THR A 184 -10.54 0.58 4.02
CA THR A 184 -10.37 -0.76 3.45
C THR A 184 -9.14 -0.83 2.55
N LEU A 185 -8.54 -2.01 2.53
CA LEU A 185 -7.56 -2.44 1.55
C LEU A 185 -8.01 -3.80 0.98
N ALA A 186 -7.92 -3.95 -0.33
CA ALA A 186 -8.02 -5.21 -0.99
C ALA A 186 -7.01 -5.32 -2.14
N ALA A 187 -6.51 -6.51 -2.39
CA ALA A 187 -5.62 -6.77 -3.51
C ALA A 187 -5.89 -8.12 -4.17
N GLY A 188 -5.53 -8.22 -5.44
CA GLY A 188 -5.70 -9.42 -6.25
C GLY A 188 -4.69 -9.41 -7.39
N TYR A 189 -4.59 -10.48 -8.15
CA TYR A 189 -3.63 -10.56 -9.25
C TYR A 189 -4.15 -11.39 -10.42
N ASP A 190 -3.49 -11.23 -11.56
CA ASP A 190 -3.52 -12.18 -12.66
C ASP A 190 -2.09 -12.39 -13.22
N ASN A 191 -1.98 -13.02 -14.38
CA ASN A 191 -0.68 -13.31 -14.97
C ASN A 191 0.14 -12.07 -15.31
N GLU A 192 -0.48 -10.90 -15.47
CA GLU A 192 0.17 -9.67 -15.90
C GLU A 192 0.19 -8.58 -14.82
N TYR A 193 -0.89 -8.46 -14.05
CA TYR A 193 -1.14 -7.33 -13.17
C TYR A 193 -1.33 -7.73 -11.71
N LEU A 194 -0.88 -6.85 -10.81
CA LEU A 194 -1.35 -6.74 -9.44
C LEU A 194 -2.43 -5.66 -9.42
N TYR A 195 -3.55 -5.96 -8.76
CA TYR A 195 -4.70 -5.08 -8.57
C TYR A 195 -4.75 -4.65 -7.10
N VAL A 196 -5.05 -3.38 -6.86
CA VAL A 196 -5.22 -2.83 -5.51
C VAL A 196 -6.44 -1.92 -5.49
N ASP A 197 -7.30 -2.15 -4.50
CA ASP A 197 -8.45 -1.34 -4.15
C ASP A 197 -8.25 -0.84 -2.72
N TYR A 198 -8.47 0.45 -2.49
CA TYR A 198 -8.61 0.98 -1.12
C TYR A 198 -9.74 1.99 -1.05
N SER A 199 -10.25 2.22 0.15
CA SER A 199 -11.25 3.26 0.40
C SER A 199 -10.87 4.10 1.61
N LEU A 200 -11.30 5.35 1.58
CA LEU A 200 -11.14 6.35 2.61
C LEU A 200 -12.49 6.67 3.24
N ALA A 201 -12.50 7.20 4.46
CA ALA A 201 -13.73 7.68 5.11
C ALA A 201 -14.33 8.86 4.35
N GLY A 202 -13.47 9.75 3.86
CA GLY A 202 -13.76 10.93 3.09
C GLY A 202 -13.62 10.72 1.59
N LYS A 203 -13.25 11.78 0.86
CA LYS A 203 -13.05 11.74 -0.59
C LYS A 203 -11.58 11.88 -0.93
N LEU A 204 -11.14 11.09 -1.89
CA LEU A 204 -9.80 11.20 -2.44
C LEU A 204 -9.63 12.57 -3.10
N ASN A 205 -8.65 13.36 -2.65
CA ASN A 205 -8.34 14.66 -3.21
C ASN A 205 -6.84 14.95 -3.19
N GLY A 206 -6.40 15.93 -3.98
CA GLY A 206 -4.98 16.29 -4.09
C GLY A 206 -4.52 17.33 -3.08
N GLY A 207 -5.44 17.87 -2.27
CA GLY A 207 -5.23 19.09 -1.51
C GLY A 207 -5.31 20.38 -2.35
N THR A 208 -4.64 21.44 -1.91
CA THR A 208 -4.68 22.81 -2.47
C THR A 208 -3.29 23.39 -2.68
N LEU A 209 -3.15 24.30 -3.66
CA LEU A 209 -1.90 25.03 -3.89
C LEU A 209 -1.76 26.28 -3.00
N ASP A 210 -2.88 26.91 -2.65
CA ASP A 210 -2.91 28.17 -1.90
C ASP A 210 -4.14 28.21 -0.97
N PRO A 211 -3.96 28.14 0.38
CA PRO A 211 -2.70 27.79 1.05
C PRO A 211 -2.23 26.37 0.64
N PRO A 212 -0.92 26.08 0.71
CA PRO A 212 -0.41 24.78 0.32
C PRO A 212 -0.88 23.69 1.29
N TYR A 213 -1.50 22.67 0.73
CA TYR A 213 -1.96 21.49 1.46
C TYR A 213 -1.89 20.31 0.48
N LEU A 214 -1.17 19.24 0.82
CA LEU A 214 -0.96 18.10 -0.08
C LEU A 214 -1.45 16.82 0.59
N GLN A 215 -2.23 16.05 -0.16
CA GLN A 215 -2.58 14.68 0.22
C GLN A 215 -1.87 13.68 -0.69
N LEU A 216 -1.25 12.70 -0.05
CA LEU A 216 -0.48 11.64 -0.70
C LEU A 216 -1.11 10.30 -0.37
N TYR A 217 -1.24 9.45 -1.40
CA TYR A 217 -1.72 8.09 -1.25
C TYR A 217 -0.67 7.14 -1.84
N GLY A 218 -0.04 6.35 -0.99
CA GLY A 218 1.00 5.39 -1.36
C GLY A 218 0.52 3.96 -1.18
N ILE A 219 0.91 3.07 -2.08
CA ILE A 219 0.80 1.63 -1.93
C ILE A 219 2.21 1.08 -1.93
N LYS A 220 2.67 0.60 -0.78
CA LYS A 220 3.96 -0.09 -0.67
C LYS A 220 3.74 -1.56 -1.00
N ILE A 221 4.56 -2.08 -1.90
CA ILE A 221 4.54 -3.47 -2.35
C ILE A 221 5.94 -4.04 -2.09
N THR A 222 6.02 -5.04 -1.22
CA THR A 222 7.29 -5.71 -0.89
C THR A 222 7.31 -7.08 -1.54
N ASN A 223 8.41 -7.37 -2.25
CA ASN A 223 8.67 -8.67 -2.85
C ASN A 223 9.91 -9.29 -2.15
N PRO A 224 9.71 -10.20 -1.19
CA PRO A 224 10.80 -10.74 -0.36
C PRO A 224 11.81 -11.58 -1.16
N ASP A 225 11.45 -12.09 -2.34
CA ASP A 225 12.36 -12.87 -3.17
C ASP A 225 13.47 -12.03 -3.83
N THR A 226 13.24 -10.72 -3.94
CA THR A 226 14.14 -9.79 -4.63
C THR A 226 14.78 -8.76 -3.72
N GLU A 227 14.39 -8.74 -2.45
CA GLU A 227 14.73 -7.65 -1.55
C GLU A 227 15.47 -8.17 -0.31
N GLN A 228 16.61 -7.57 -0.01
CA GLN A 228 17.37 -7.78 1.22
C GLN A 228 17.21 -6.54 2.10
N GLY A 229 16.68 -6.70 3.31
CA GLY A 229 16.47 -5.62 4.29
C GLY A 229 15.12 -5.72 5.00
N GLU A 230 14.96 -4.95 6.07
CA GLU A 230 13.77 -4.95 6.94
C GLU A 230 13.09 -3.57 6.96
N GLY A 231 11.79 -3.55 7.25
CA GLY A 231 10.99 -2.33 7.45
C GLY A 231 10.68 -1.52 6.18
N LEU A 232 10.60 -0.19 6.33
CA LEU A 232 10.31 0.77 5.25
C LEU A 232 11.29 0.74 4.08
N MET A 233 12.48 0.19 4.28
CA MET A 233 13.62 0.33 3.38
C MET A 233 13.56 -0.61 2.16
N VAL A 234 12.57 -1.50 2.10
CA VAL A 234 12.41 -2.52 1.06
C VAL A 234 11.04 -2.41 0.40
N GLY A 235 11.01 -2.52 -0.92
CA GLY A 235 9.78 -2.52 -1.69
C GLY A 235 9.77 -1.58 -2.87
N LYS A 236 8.64 -1.59 -3.55
CA LYS A 236 8.22 -0.57 -4.51
C LYS A 236 7.11 0.26 -3.90
N LEU A 237 7.16 1.57 -4.09
CA LEU A 237 6.13 2.50 -3.67
C LEU A 237 5.37 3.00 -4.89
N TRP A 238 4.13 2.56 -5.05
CA TRP A 238 3.21 3.11 -6.02
C TRP A 238 2.48 4.31 -5.42
N ILE A 239 2.69 5.49 -6.00
CA ILE A 239 2.12 6.75 -5.52
C ILE A 239 0.97 7.17 -6.44
N ASN A 240 -0.16 7.52 -5.83
CA ASN A 240 -1.26 8.25 -6.44
C ASN A 240 -1.20 9.72 -5.99
N LEU A 241 -1.08 10.62 -6.96
CA LEU A 241 -0.91 12.06 -6.84
C LEU A 241 -2.06 12.77 -7.58
N PRO A 242 -3.26 12.89 -6.98
CA PRO A 242 -4.40 13.49 -7.66
C PRO A 242 -4.14 14.92 -8.11
N LEU A 243 -3.36 15.68 -7.31
CA LEU A 243 -3.00 17.06 -7.60
C LEU A 243 -2.25 17.21 -8.93
N ALA A 244 -1.43 16.23 -9.33
CA ALA A 244 -0.70 16.26 -10.61
C ALA A 244 -1.63 16.27 -11.83
N THR A 245 -2.86 15.80 -11.69
CA THR A 245 -3.86 15.81 -12.77
C THR A 245 -4.70 17.08 -12.84
N ASP A 246 -4.57 17.97 -11.86
CA ASP A 246 -5.30 19.22 -11.84
C ASP A 246 -4.81 20.16 -12.95
N LYS A 247 -5.75 20.80 -13.65
CA LYS A 247 -5.41 21.62 -14.82
C LYS A 247 -4.69 22.92 -14.44
N GLU A 248 -5.03 23.52 -13.30
CA GLU A 248 -4.36 24.72 -12.83
C GLU A 248 -2.92 24.39 -12.43
N VAL A 249 -2.73 23.26 -11.76
CA VAL A 249 -1.42 22.67 -11.45
C VAL A 249 -0.65 22.43 -12.76
N GLN A 250 -1.21 21.71 -13.72
CA GLN A 250 -0.52 21.43 -14.99
C GLN A 250 -0.11 22.69 -15.75
N ASN A 251 -1.01 23.67 -15.84
CA ASN A 251 -0.75 24.91 -16.57
C ASN A 251 0.34 25.77 -15.91
N LYS A 252 0.48 25.70 -14.58
CA LYS A 252 1.51 26.44 -13.85
C LYS A 252 2.83 25.65 -13.77
N PHE A 253 2.79 24.39 -13.38
CA PHE A 253 4.00 23.62 -13.07
C PHE A 253 4.67 22.98 -14.28
N LEU A 254 3.92 22.50 -15.26
CA LEU A 254 4.55 21.84 -16.40
C LEU A 254 5.47 22.81 -17.17
N PRO A 255 5.07 24.06 -17.46
CA PRO A 255 5.98 25.02 -18.08
C PRO A 255 7.18 25.37 -17.19
N MET A 256 6.97 25.58 -15.88
CA MET A 256 8.06 25.87 -14.95
C MET A 256 9.07 24.71 -14.84
N LEU A 257 8.59 23.47 -14.78
CA LEU A 257 9.43 22.27 -14.73
C LEU A 257 10.24 22.10 -16.02
N MET A 258 9.62 22.37 -17.17
CA MET A 258 10.28 22.28 -18.48
C MET A 258 11.33 23.38 -18.68
N ASP A 259 11.16 24.54 -18.04
CA ASP A 259 12.07 25.70 -18.15
C ASP A 259 13.22 25.65 -17.12
N GLN A 260 12.90 25.35 -15.85
CA GLN A 260 13.87 25.38 -14.74
C GLN A 260 14.50 24.01 -14.43
N GLY A 261 13.86 22.92 -14.88
CA GLY A 261 14.28 21.54 -14.61
C GLY A 261 14.90 20.84 -15.82
N ALA A 262 15.39 21.56 -16.83
CA ALA A 262 15.81 21.00 -18.12
C ALA A 262 16.73 19.76 -18.01
N GLU A 263 17.71 19.77 -17.10
CA GLU A 263 18.60 18.63 -16.84
C GLU A 263 17.84 17.40 -16.30
N TYR A 264 16.89 17.61 -15.39
CA TYR A 264 16.05 16.53 -14.85
C TYR A 264 15.04 16.03 -15.88
N VAL A 265 14.46 16.93 -16.68
CA VAL A 265 13.56 16.58 -17.78
C VAL A 265 14.26 15.72 -18.83
N GLU A 266 15.50 16.05 -19.17
CA GLU A 266 16.32 15.26 -20.10
C GLU A 266 16.63 13.88 -19.53
N LYS A 267 16.99 13.80 -18.24
CA LYS A 267 17.31 12.52 -17.57
C LYS A 267 16.09 11.64 -17.35
N ILE A 268 14.94 12.21 -16.99
CA ILE A 268 13.71 11.43 -16.76
C ILE A 268 13.15 10.97 -18.10
N GLY A 269 13.07 11.89 -19.06
CA GLY A 269 12.30 11.76 -20.30
C GLY A 269 11.00 12.54 -20.21
N LYS A 270 10.82 13.50 -21.12
CA LYS A 270 9.63 14.36 -21.17
C LYS A 270 8.32 13.58 -21.28
N ASP A 271 8.31 12.51 -22.08
CA ASP A 271 7.17 11.62 -22.28
C ASP A 271 6.70 10.96 -20.98
N LYS A 272 7.64 10.61 -20.10
CA LYS A 272 7.35 10.01 -18.78
C LYS A 272 6.83 11.03 -17.79
N ILE A 273 7.37 12.25 -17.78
CA ILE A 273 6.84 13.35 -16.96
C ILE A 273 5.40 13.68 -17.38
N GLU A 274 5.18 13.80 -18.69
CA GLU A 274 3.84 14.01 -19.25
C GLU A 274 2.91 12.85 -18.92
N HIS A 275 3.41 11.61 -18.90
CA HIS A 275 2.64 10.44 -18.46
C HIS A 275 2.20 10.59 -17.00
N VAL A 276 3.12 10.87 -16.07
CA VAL A 276 2.79 11.04 -14.64
C VAL A 276 1.82 12.20 -14.45
N MET A 277 1.99 13.32 -15.16
CA MET A 277 1.03 14.44 -15.12
C MET A 277 -0.35 14.04 -15.61
N LYS A 278 -0.40 13.25 -16.68
CA LYS A 278 -1.65 12.79 -17.27
C LYS A 278 -2.38 11.78 -16.39
N THR A 279 -1.65 10.90 -15.71
CA THR A 279 -2.23 9.80 -14.93
C THR A 279 -2.33 10.08 -13.44
N GLY A 280 -1.51 10.99 -12.93
CA GLY A 280 -1.31 11.20 -11.49
C GLY A 280 -0.63 10.02 -10.80
N MET A 281 0.03 9.12 -11.54
CA MET A 281 0.52 7.86 -11.00
C MET A 281 1.96 7.58 -11.36
N MET A 282 2.69 7.03 -10.38
CA MET A 282 4.10 6.66 -10.53
C MET A 282 4.50 5.54 -9.58
N VAL A 283 5.61 4.87 -9.88
CA VAL A 283 6.16 3.80 -9.04
C VAL A 283 7.62 4.10 -8.78
N LEU A 284 8.02 3.94 -7.53
CA LEU A 284 9.38 4.13 -7.04
C LEU A 284 9.94 2.83 -6.49
N ASP A 285 11.22 2.58 -6.70
CA ASP A 285 12.01 1.59 -6.00
C ASP A 285 12.59 2.24 -4.74
N ILE A 286 12.13 1.77 -3.58
CA ILE A 286 12.43 2.41 -2.30
C ILE A 286 13.91 2.28 -1.97
N GLN A 287 14.53 1.14 -2.26
CA GLN A 287 15.95 0.90 -1.97
C GLN A 287 16.84 1.88 -2.75
N LYS A 288 16.56 2.09 -4.04
CA LYS A 288 17.30 3.04 -4.87
C LYS A 288 17.07 4.48 -4.44
N LEU A 289 15.87 4.79 -3.97
CA LEU A 289 15.52 6.09 -3.41
C LEU A 289 16.34 6.37 -2.14
N MET A 290 16.44 5.38 -1.25
CA MET A 290 17.25 5.46 -0.02
C MET A 290 18.76 5.49 -0.30
N GLY A 291 19.20 4.93 -1.43
CA GLY A 291 20.56 5.06 -1.95
C GLY A 291 20.95 6.47 -2.41
N GLY A 292 20.01 7.43 -2.37
CA GLY A 292 20.25 8.85 -2.68
C GLY A 292 20.06 9.22 -4.15
N ASN A 293 19.63 8.30 -5.01
CA ASN A 293 19.37 8.56 -6.43
C ASN A 293 17.90 8.28 -6.80
N ILE A 294 17.06 9.30 -6.62
CA ILE A 294 15.62 9.27 -6.93
C ILE A 294 15.35 8.82 -8.37
N MET A 295 16.20 9.25 -9.31
CA MET A 295 16.06 8.95 -10.74
C MET A 295 16.19 7.46 -11.04
N GLU A 296 17.11 6.78 -10.36
CA GLU A 296 17.28 5.34 -10.47
C GLU A 296 16.13 4.59 -9.81
N GLY A 297 15.48 5.23 -8.82
CA GLY A 297 14.29 4.75 -8.16
C GLY A 297 13.02 4.78 -9.01
N MET A 298 12.87 5.68 -9.98
CA MET A 298 11.62 5.77 -10.76
C MET A 298 11.44 4.59 -11.73
N LEU A 299 10.34 3.84 -11.59
CA LEU A 299 10.03 2.64 -12.38
C LEU A 299 8.91 2.89 -13.40
N PHE A 300 9.23 3.57 -14.50
CA PHE A 300 8.25 3.86 -15.56
C PHE A 300 7.71 2.63 -16.30
N ALA A 301 8.45 1.51 -16.29
CA ALA A 301 8.01 0.26 -16.89
C ALA A 301 6.83 -0.40 -16.14
N ALA A 302 6.58 0.02 -14.89
CA ALA A 302 5.51 -0.50 -14.06
C ALA A 302 4.10 -0.16 -14.57
N GLU A 303 3.98 0.88 -15.40
CA GLU A 303 2.73 1.33 -16.02
C GLU A 303 1.52 1.32 -15.06
N PRO A 304 1.62 1.99 -13.90
CA PRO A 304 0.51 2.05 -12.95
C PRO A 304 -0.70 2.77 -13.58
N THR A 305 -1.88 2.24 -13.32
CA THR A 305 -3.14 2.87 -13.71
C THR A 305 -4.15 2.73 -12.59
N GLY A 306 -5.14 3.61 -12.57
CA GLY A 306 -6.03 3.75 -11.45
C GLY A 306 -7.10 4.78 -11.71
N LYS A 307 -8.19 4.65 -10.96
CA LYS A 307 -9.30 5.59 -10.96
C LYS A 307 -9.71 5.82 -9.52
N ALA A 308 -9.99 7.08 -9.21
CA ALA A 308 -10.64 7.45 -7.97
C ALA A 308 -12.10 7.80 -8.27
N ASP A 309 -13.00 7.33 -7.42
CA ASP A 309 -14.41 7.71 -7.41
C ASP A 309 -14.87 7.93 -5.96
N GLY A 310 -15.09 9.19 -5.61
CA GLY A 310 -15.34 9.60 -4.23
C GLY A 310 -14.20 9.18 -3.30
N GLY A 311 -14.52 8.40 -2.26
CA GLY A 311 -13.54 7.87 -1.31
C GLY A 311 -12.84 6.59 -1.76
N LYS A 312 -13.12 6.06 -2.96
CA LYS A 312 -12.56 4.78 -3.39
C LYS A 312 -11.50 4.97 -4.47
N PHE A 313 -10.39 4.26 -4.33
CA PHE A 313 -9.41 4.04 -5.38
C PHE A 313 -9.45 2.58 -5.86
N SER A 314 -9.33 2.40 -7.16
CA SER A 314 -9.13 1.10 -7.79
C SER A 314 -8.07 1.23 -8.88
N GLY A 315 -7.04 0.39 -8.83
CA GLY A 315 -6.00 0.42 -9.85
C GLY A 315 -5.27 -0.89 -10.05
N LYS A 316 -4.31 -0.85 -10.98
CA LYS A 316 -3.43 -1.97 -11.29
C LYS A 316 -2.04 -1.51 -11.72
N ILE A 317 -1.07 -2.40 -11.53
CA ILE A 317 0.34 -2.23 -11.87
C ILE A 317 0.88 -3.52 -12.48
N LYS A 318 1.77 -3.43 -13.49
CA LYS A 318 2.40 -4.62 -14.07
C LYS A 318 3.25 -5.31 -13.02
N ARG A 319 3.21 -6.65 -12.97
CA ARG A 319 4.00 -7.44 -12.01
C ARG A 319 5.46 -7.59 -12.40
N ALA A 320 5.77 -7.67 -13.70
CA ALA A 320 7.15 -7.91 -14.15
C ALA A 320 8.17 -6.90 -13.57
N PRO A 321 7.87 -5.59 -13.45
CA PRO A 321 8.78 -4.61 -12.84
C PRO A 321 8.88 -4.69 -11.31
N LEU A 322 8.06 -5.51 -10.64
CA LEU A 322 8.16 -5.79 -9.20
C LEU A 322 9.23 -6.86 -8.89
N GLY A 323 9.88 -7.39 -9.92
CA GLY A 323 10.93 -8.40 -9.80
C GLY A 323 10.40 -9.84 -9.86
N ASP A 324 11.34 -10.79 -9.97
CA ASP A 324 11.01 -12.22 -9.93
C ASP A 324 10.41 -12.58 -8.58
N ASN A 325 9.36 -13.42 -8.60
CA ASN A 325 8.66 -13.82 -7.38
C ASN A 325 8.39 -15.33 -7.39
N PRO A 326 9.45 -16.17 -7.24
CA PRO A 326 9.32 -17.62 -7.20
C PRO A 326 8.54 -18.15 -5.99
N SER A 327 8.54 -17.45 -4.85
CA SER A 327 7.73 -17.81 -3.67
C SER A 327 6.23 -17.61 -3.91
N GLY A 328 5.89 -16.76 -4.87
CA GLY A 328 4.55 -16.29 -5.14
C GLY A 328 4.03 -15.30 -4.10
N TYR A 329 4.83 -14.80 -3.15
CA TYR A 329 4.33 -13.98 -2.06
C TYR A 329 4.65 -12.48 -2.26
N LEU A 330 3.62 -11.63 -2.13
CA LEU A 330 3.73 -10.18 -2.07
C LEU A 330 3.09 -9.65 -0.78
N ARG A 331 3.72 -8.65 -0.16
CA ARG A 331 3.15 -7.90 0.97
C ARG A 331 2.75 -6.51 0.51
N ILE A 332 1.58 -6.06 0.93
CA ILE A 332 0.97 -4.81 0.49
C ILE A 332 0.47 -4.04 1.71
N ILE A 333 0.78 -2.75 1.74
CA ILE A 333 0.13 -1.78 2.62
C ILE A 333 -0.26 -0.53 1.83
N THR A 334 -1.30 0.13 2.28
CA THR A 334 -1.62 1.49 1.84
C THR A 334 -1.20 2.46 2.92
N LEU A 335 -0.56 3.54 2.52
CA LEU A 335 -0.19 4.65 3.38
C LEU A 335 -0.85 5.91 2.85
N THR A 336 -1.29 6.75 3.76
CA THR A 336 -1.89 8.04 3.47
C THR A 336 -1.23 9.09 4.33
N ALA A 337 -1.06 10.27 3.76
CA ALA A 337 -0.43 11.39 4.42
C ALA A 337 -1.15 12.67 4.06
N ALA A 338 -1.38 13.52 5.07
CA ALA A 338 -1.91 14.87 4.88
C ALA A 338 -0.88 15.89 5.40
N ASN A 339 -0.34 16.72 4.51
CA ASN A 339 0.68 17.70 4.89
C ASN A 339 0.22 19.14 4.63
N ALA A 340 0.21 19.96 5.68
CA ALA A 340 -0.11 21.39 5.64
C ALA A 340 1.09 22.29 5.33
N SER A 341 2.30 21.74 5.18
CA SER A 341 3.50 22.49 4.82
C SER A 341 4.45 21.66 3.95
N ILE A 342 4.72 22.15 2.74
CA ILE A 342 5.70 21.53 1.82
C ILE A 342 7.13 21.58 2.42
N ASP A 343 7.40 22.53 3.32
CA ASP A 343 8.70 22.73 3.96
C ASP A 343 8.91 21.82 5.18
N SER A 344 7.85 21.26 5.76
CA SER A 344 7.92 20.37 6.92
C SER A 344 7.66 18.93 6.46
N PHE A 345 8.74 18.20 6.16
CA PHE A 345 8.62 16.80 5.75
C PHE A 345 8.41 15.85 6.94
N MET A 346 8.65 16.30 8.18
CA MET A 346 8.43 15.52 9.39
C MET A 346 8.17 16.43 10.59
N PRO A 347 7.27 16.03 11.50
CA PRO A 347 6.39 14.85 11.44
C PRO A 347 5.14 15.12 10.57
N ILE A 348 4.91 14.29 9.55
CA ILE A 348 3.66 14.30 8.77
C ILE A 348 2.74 13.28 9.42
N PRO A 349 1.48 13.63 9.75
CA PRO A 349 0.52 12.63 10.19
C PRO A 349 0.30 11.60 9.07
N LEU A 350 0.53 10.34 9.40
CA LEU A 350 0.38 9.20 8.50
C LEU A 350 -0.73 8.29 9.02
N ASN A 351 -1.56 7.76 8.11
CA ASN A 351 -2.41 6.60 8.42
C ASN A 351 -2.04 5.45 7.47
N CYS A 352 -1.98 4.24 8.01
CA CYS A 352 -1.55 3.03 7.34
C CYS A 352 -2.59 1.93 7.52
N SER A 353 -2.89 1.21 6.44
CA SER A 353 -3.71 0.01 6.55
C SER A 353 -2.93 -1.13 7.21
N ASN A 354 -3.64 -2.05 7.85
CA ASN A 354 -3.14 -3.39 8.19
C ASN A 354 -2.44 -4.08 6.99
N PHE A 355 -1.46 -4.93 7.27
CA PHE A 355 -0.77 -5.66 6.21
C PHE A 355 -1.69 -6.64 5.49
N LEU A 356 -1.57 -6.66 4.16
CA LEU A 356 -2.14 -7.68 3.31
C LEU A 356 -1.04 -8.45 2.59
N THR A 357 -0.87 -9.70 2.99
CA THR A 357 0.01 -10.69 2.39
C THR A 357 -0.77 -11.57 1.42
N ILE A 358 -0.31 -11.64 0.17
CA ILE A 358 -0.93 -12.46 -0.89
C ILE A 358 0.06 -13.48 -1.42
N TYR A 359 -0.33 -14.76 -1.43
CA TYR A 359 0.33 -15.81 -2.20
C TYR A 359 -0.37 -15.98 -3.57
N THR A 360 0.41 -15.92 -4.65
CA THR A 360 -0.03 -16.03 -6.05
C THR A 360 -0.20 -17.49 -6.47
N ASN A 361 -0.81 -18.28 -5.60
CA ASN A 361 -1.23 -19.64 -5.86
C ASN A 361 -2.65 -19.83 -5.35
N SER A 362 -3.32 -20.86 -5.87
CA SER A 362 -4.63 -21.30 -5.38
C SER A 362 -4.69 -22.81 -5.47
N PHE A 363 -5.68 -23.38 -4.80
CA PHE A 363 -5.89 -24.82 -4.78
C PHE A 363 -7.19 -25.16 -5.50
N GLY A 364 -7.27 -26.35 -6.07
CA GLY A 364 -8.50 -26.77 -6.72
C GLY A 364 -8.56 -28.26 -7.00
N TYR A 365 -9.78 -28.75 -7.14
CA TYR A 365 -10.07 -30.13 -7.51
C TYR A 365 -11.33 -30.21 -8.35
N THR A 366 -11.48 -31.36 -9.02
CA THR A 366 -12.76 -31.77 -9.62
C THR A 366 -13.31 -32.92 -8.82
N VAL A 367 -14.59 -32.84 -8.47
CA VAL A 367 -15.29 -33.89 -7.72
C VAL A 367 -15.35 -35.17 -8.54
N GLN A 368 -14.98 -36.29 -7.93
CA GLN A 368 -14.92 -37.62 -8.56
C GLN A 368 -16.28 -38.28 -8.72
#